data_AF-A0A5B6WXX8-F1
#
_entry.id   AF-A0A5B6WXX8-F1
#
_cell.length_a   1.000
_cell.length_b   1.000
_cell.length_c   1.000
_cell.angle_alpha   90.00
_cell.angle_beta   90.00
_cell.angle_gamma   90.00
#
_symmetry.space_group_name_H-M   'P 1'
#
loop_
_entity.id
_entity.type
_entity.pdbx_description
1 polymer ?
#
loop_
_entity_poly.entity_id
_entity_poly.type
_entity_poly.pdbx_seq_one_letter_code
_entity_poly.pdbx_strand_id
1 'polypeptide(L)'
;MIHDNILIAHELVLYLQSAKNGLNKGFVIKLDISKLYDRVEWNFIQDVMRRMGYAGIWVDKILNCVRSVRYVVKCNSILLETIIPERGLR
;
A
#
# COMPACT_ATOMS: atom_id res chain seq x y z
N MET A 1 -12.05 -14.48 3.75
CA MET A 1 -10.92 -13.53 3.64
C MET A 1 -11.33 -12.06 3.81
N ILE A 2 -12.30 -11.51 3.07
CA ILE A 2 -12.82 -10.15 3.35
C ILE A 2 -13.84 -10.16 4.50
N HIS A 3 -14.68 -11.19 4.58
CA HIS A 3 -15.70 -11.32 5.64
C HIS A 3 -15.09 -11.40 7.05
N ASP A 4 -14.02 -12.16 7.21
CA ASP A 4 -13.32 -12.34 8.50
C ASP A 4 -12.74 -11.02 9.01
N ASN A 5 -12.17 -10.20 8.11
CA ASN A 5 -11.66 -8.88 8.44
C ASN A 5 -12.77 -7.91 8.88
N ILE A 6 -13.96 -8.01 8.27
CA ILE A 6 -15.13 -7.20 8.66
C ILE A 6 -15.61 -7.61 10.04
N LEU A 7 -15.67 -8.93 10.32
CA LEU A 7 -16.08 -9.45 11.62
C LEU A 7 -15.13 -9.01 12.73
N ILE A 8 -13.81 -9.16 12.51
CA ILE A 8 -12.78 -8.74 13.45
C ILE A 8 -12.86 -7.23 13.70
N ALA A 9 -13.02 -6.41 12.65
CA ALA A 9 -13.16 -4.96 12.81
C ALA A 9 -14.41 -4.60 13.63
N HIS A 10 -15.52 -5.30 13.43
CA HIS A 10 -16.76 -5.08 14.17
C HIS A 10 -16.61 -5.46 15.65
N GLU A 11 -16.02 -6.62 15.95
CA GLU A 11 -15.71 -7.04 17.34
C GLU A 11 -14.78 -6.06 18.04
N LEU A 12 -13.77 -5.55 17.33
CA LEU A 12 -12.83 -4.56 17.88
C LEU A 12 -13.55 -3.28 18.27
N VAL A 13 -14.47 -2.79 17.44
CA VAL A 13 -15.28 -1.58 17.72
C VAL A 13 -16.18 -1.81 18.92
N LEU A 14 -16.85 -2.96 19.02
CA LEU A 14 -17.70 -3.31 20.17
C LEU A 14 -16.89 -3.38 21.47
N TYR A 15 -15.73 -4.04 21.43
CA TYR A 15 -14.81 -4.13 22.56
C TYR A 15 -14.44 -2.73 23.09
N LEU A 16 -14.06 -1.82 22.19
CA LEU A 16 -13.68 -0.45 22.54
C LEU A 16 -14.84 0.39 23.06
N GLN A 17 -16.05 0.19 22.54
CA GLN A 17 -17.26 0.87 23.00
C GLN A 17 -17.71 0.38 24.39
N SER A 18 -17.43 -0.88 24.73
CA SER A 18 -17.74 -1.46 26.05
C SER A 18 -16.77 -0.99 27.15
N ALA A 19 -15.54 -0.59 26.79
CA ALA A 19 -14.50 -0.14 27.72
C ALA A 19 -14.67 1.29 28.28
N LYS A 20 -15.88 1.88 28.18
CA LYS A 20 -16.14 3.32 28.44
C LYS A 20 -15.69 3.84 29.81
N ASN A 21 -15.55 3.01 30.85
CA ASN A 21 -15.22 3.43 32.22
C ASN A 21 -14.03 2.70 32.91
N GLY A 22 -13.18 1.97 32.18
CA GLY A 22 -12.04 1.22 32.76
C GLY A 22 -10.65 1.78 32.38
N LEU A 23 -9.63 1.47 33.20
CA LEU A 23 -8.22 1.89 33.04
C LEU A 23 -7.59 1.48 31.68
N ASN A 24 -8.18 0.49 30.99
CA ASN A 24 -7.77 -0.03 29.68
C ASN A 24 -8.63 0.54 28.53
N LYS A 25 -8.57 1.84 28.29
CA LYS A 25 -9.09 2.42 27.04
C LYS A 25 -8.13 2.10 25.90
N GLY A 26 -8.45 1.06 25.13
CA GLY A 26 -7.79 0.82 23.85
C GLY A 26 -8.03 1.98 22.88
N PHE A 27 -7.12 2.19 21.94
CA PHE A 27 -7.25 3.20 20.88
C PHE A 27 -7.21 2.52 19.51
N VAL A 28 -7.96 3.06 18.54
CA VAL A 28 -7.89 2.63 17.15
C VAL A 28 -7.21 3.72 16.36
N ILE A 29 -6.07 3.38 15.76
CA ILE A 29 -5.44 4.24 14.77
C ILE A 29 -5.87 3.73 13.41
N LYS A 30 -6.75 4.48 12.75
CA LYS A 30 -6.98 4.29 11.33
C LYS A 30 -5.84 5.00 10.58
N LEU A 31 -4.87 4.22 10.11
CA LEU A 31 -3.85 4.73 9.20
C LEU A 31 -4.47 4.81 7.81
N ASP A 32 -4.98 5.98 7.46
CA ASP A 32 -5.44 6.25 6.10
C ASP A 32 -4.23 6.50 5.21
N ILE A 33 -3.97 5.51 4.39
CA ILE A 33 -2.84 5.45 3.48
C ILE A 33 -3.33 5.90 2.08
N SER A 34 -3.84 7.13 2.03
CA SER A 34 -4.38 7.72 0.81
C SER A 34 -3.29 7.81 -0.27
N LYS A 35 -3.54 7.18 -1.43
CA LYS A 35 -2.64 7.15 -2.59
C LYS A 35 -1.25 6.57 -2.32
N LEU A 36 -1.04 5.68 -1.33
CA LEU A 36 0.31 5.11 -1.14
C LEU A 36 0.84 4.45 -2.40
N TYR A 37 -0.03 3.77 -3.15
CA TYR A 37 0.35 3.12 -4.39
C TYR A 37 0.97 4.11 -5.37
N ASP A 38 0.59 5.39 -5.40
CA ASP A 38 1.25 6.38 -6.27
C ASP A 38 2.62 6.86 -5.76
N ARG A 39 2.95 6.58 -4.50
CA ARG A 39 4.10 7.17 -3.78
C ARG A 39 5.11 6.16 -3.27
N VAL A 40 4.90 4.86 -3.48
CA VAL A 40 5.82 3.84 -2.98
C VAL A 40 7.16 3.93 -3.71
N GLU A 41 8.22 4.21 -2.97
CA GLU A 41 9.59 4.16 -3.49
C GLU A 41 10.00 2.71 -3.80
N TRP A 42 10.53 2.46 -5.01
CA TRP A 42 10.85 1.09 -5.42
C TRP A 42 12.00 0.45 -4.64
N ASN A 43 12.95 1.27 -4.17
CA ASN A 43 14.03 0.79 -3.32
C ASN A 43 13.48 0.25 -1.98
N PHE A 44 12.41 0.86 -1.45
CA PHE A 44 11.76 0.35 -0.24
C PHE A 44 11.16 -1.04 -0.48
N ILE A 45 10.51 -1.27 -1.63
CA ILE A 45 9.96 -2.59 -1.99
C ILE A 45 11.09 -3.63 -2.07
N GLN A 46 12.20 -3.29 -2.72
CA GLN A 46 13.36 -4.16 -2.82
C GLN A 46 13.88 -4.57 -1.44
N ASP A 47 14.05 -3.60 -0.54
CA ASP A 47 14.58 -3.83 0.80
C ASP A 47 13.62 -4.65 1.66
N VAL A 48 12.31 -4.38 1.58
CA VAL A 48 11.28 -5.15 2.29
C VAL A 48 11.28 -6.60 1.81
N MET A 49 11.29 -6.83 0.50
CA MET A 49 11.30 -8.19 -0.05
C MET A 49 12.58 -8.95 0.33
N ARG A 50 13.74 -8.29 0.31
CA ARG A 50 14.99 -8.91 0.77
C ARG A 50 14.91 -9.28 2.25
N ARG A 51 14.37 -8.40 3.10
CA ARG A 51 14.18 -8.67 4.54
C ARG A 51 13.19 -9.79 4.82
N MET A 52 12.17 -9.95 3.98
CA MET A 52 11.21 -11.06 4.07
C MET A 52 11.78 -12.40 3.55
N GLY A 53 13.00 -12.43 3.02
CA GLY A 53 13.67 -13.65 2.59
C GLY A 53 13.33 -14.10 1.16
N TYR A 54 12.79 -13.22 0.31
CA TYR A 54 12.57 -13.55 -1.10
C TYR A 54 13.89 -13.74 -1.84
N ALA A 55 13.94 -14.73 -2.73
CA ALA A 55 15.11 -14.98 -3.58
C ALA A 55 15.38 -13.80 -4.52
N GLY A 56 16.65 -13.45 -4.74
CA GLY A 56 17.05 -12.29 -5.56
C GLY A 56 16.41 -12.27 -6.94
N ILE A 57 16.34 -13.42 -7.61
CA ILE A 57 15.70 -13.56 -8.94
C ILE A 57 14.23 -13.13 -8.91
N TRP A 58 13.50 -13.44 -7.83
CA TRP A 58 12.11 -13.03 -7.67
C TRP A 58 11.97 -11.53 -7.41
N VAL A 59 12.88 -10.97 -6.60
CA VAL A 59 12.94 -9.54 -6.33
C VAL A 59 13.21 -8.77 -7.63
N ASP A 60 14.16 -9.22 -8.44
CA ASP A 60 14.53 -8.59 -9.70
C ASP A 60 13.39 -8.65 -10.72
N LYS A 61 12.67 -9.77 -10.81
CA LYS A 61 11.47 -9.89 -11.65
C LYS A 61 10.40 -8.87 -11.25
N ILE A 62 10.12 -8.75 -9.96
CA ILE A 62 9.12 -7.79 -9.47
C ILE A 62 9.57 -6.36 -9.74
N LEU A 63 10.84 -6.02 -9.46
CA LEU A 63 11.39 -4.69 -9.73
C LEU A 63 11.35 -4.32 -11.21
N ASN A 64 11.63 -5.27 -12.11
CA ASN A 64 11.54 -5.03 -13.55
C ASN A 64 10.10 -4.70 -13.96
N CYS A 65 9.10 -5.39 -13.41
CA CYS A 65 7.71 -5.07 -13.66
C CYS A 65 7.38 -3.64 -13.22
N VAL A 66 7.73 -3.26 -11.98
CA VAL A 66 7.37 -1.93 -11.47
C VAL A 66 8.11 -0.80 -12.19
N ARG A 67 9.37 -1.02 -12.57
CA ARG A 67 10.22 -0.04 -13.29
C ARG A 67 9.86 0.14 -14.76
N SER A 68 9.17 -0.84 -15.36
CA SER A 68 8.86 -0.83 -16.79
C SER A 68 7.73 0.13 -17.19
N VAL A 69 6.97 0.64 -16.22
CA VAL A 69 5.79 1.46 -16.47
C VAL A 69 6.19 2.77 -17.15
N ARG A 70 5.44 3.17 -18.19
CA ARG A 70 5.57 4.48 -18.86
C ARG A 70 4.19 5.09 -19.00
N TYR A 71 4.09 6.41 -18.87
CA TYR A 71 2.83 7.13 -19.00
C TYR A 71 2.85 8.09 -20.18
N VAL A 72 1.69 8.25 -20.81
CA VAL A 72 1.42 9.33 -21.73
C VAL A 72 0.12 9.99 -21.29
N VAL A 73 0.15 11.29 -21.04
CA VAL A 73 -1.03 12.02 -20.58
C VAL A 73 -1.72 12.64 -21.79
N LYS A 74 -3.00 12.35 -21.99
CA LYS A 74 -3.82 13.00 -23.01
C LYS A 74 -4.52 14.21 -22.39
N CYS A 75 -4.22 15.41 -22.87
CA CYS A 75 -4.85 16.66 -22.43
C CYS A 75 -5.45 17.39 -23.64
N ASN A 76 -6.74 17.74 -23.58
CA ASN A 76 -7.45 18.44 -24.67
C ASN A 76 -7.24 17.80 -26.05
N SER A 77 -7.32 16.48 -26.13
CA SER A 77 -7.10 15.66 -27.34
C SER A 77 -5.65 15.58 -27.85
N ILE A 78 -4.69 16.21 -27.16
CA ILE A 78 -3.26 16.17 -27.49
C ILE A 78 -2.56 15.17 -26.54
N LEU A 79 -1.72 14.30 -27.08
CA LEU A 79 -0.83 13.45 -26.29
C LEU A 79 0.41 14.25 -25.88
N LEU A 80 0.66 14.31 -24.57
CA LEU A 80 1.85 14.94 -24.00
C LEU A 80 3.05 13.98 -24.07
N GLU A 81 4.21 14.46 -23.61
CA GLU A 81 5.42 13.66 -23.55
C GLU A 81 5.28 12.43 -22.65
N THR A 82 6.11 11.43 -22.92
CA THR A 82 6.14 10.22 -22.12
C THR A 82 6.80 10.48 -20.78
N ILE A 83 6.07 10.25 -19.69
CA ILE A 83 6.56 10.37 -18.33
C ILE A 83 7.07 9.00 -17.87
N ILE A 84 8.31 8.96 -17.40
CA ILE A 84 8.89 7.78 -16.77
C ILE A 84 8.76 7.96 -15.25
N PRO A 85 7.97 7.13 -14.55
CA PRO A 85 7.93 7.17 -13.09
C PRO A 85 9.26 6.73 -12.48
N GLU A 86 9.56 7.30 -11.31
CA GLU A 86 10.63 6.83 -10.43
C GLU A 86 10.08 6.09 -9.20
N ARG A 87 8.76 6.16 -8.98
CA ARG A 87 8.06 5.58 -7.84
C ARG A 87 6.61 5.24 -8.19
N GLY A 88 6.00 4.44 -7.32
CA GLY A 88 4.60 4.03 -7.37
C GLY A 88 4.39 2.61 -7.92
N LEU A 89 3.30 1.99 -7.51
CA LEU A 89 2.81 0.66 -7.87
C LEU A 89 1.53 0.87 -8.67
N ARG A 90 1.54 0.57 -9.97
CA ARG A 90 0.38 0.71 -10.83
C ARG A 90 0.26 -0.49 -11.77
#